data_AF-A0A940LCQ9-F1
#
_entry.id   AF-A0A940LCQ9-F1
#
_cell.length_a   1.000
_cell.length_b   1.000
_cell.length_c   1.000
_cell.angle_alpha   90.00
_cell.angle_beta   90.00
_cell.angle_gamma   90.00
#
_symmetry.space_group_name_H-M   'P 1'
#
loop_
_entity.id
_entity.type
_entity.pdbx_description
1 polymer ?
#
loop_
_entity_poly.entity_id
_entity_poly.type
_entity_poly.pdbx_seq_one_letter_code
_entity_poly.pdbx_strand_id
1 'polypeptide(L)'
;MKTRTFDTAIADQAHNFKPESFRFLQLVKRKPLSCIAHVYDNFQLGELLELWQAWKYCAVSAEYGTFCNETDRKYLLFFTEKFEVIIEALHSTAAAWAMKENKKAKAFCISNEDFRYVRLNGEKHVHELINEFTRLYTEKQVKAYLWAMFESVLSDGKDYSISPGSAFFEYEAFLSIGRAPFYLEKNTPNWGHSSDVSEHISDEIN
;
A
#
# COMPACT_ATOMS: atom_id res chain seq x y z
N MET A 1 44.00 0.17 38.95
CA MET A 1 42.81 -0.52 38.40
C MET A 1 41.61 0.41 38.51
N LYS A 2 41.11 0.93 37.38
CA LYS A 2 39.84 1.67 37.32
C LYS A 2 38.90 0.89 36.40
N THR A 3 37.88 0.29 36.98
CA THR A 3 36.86 -0.49 36.28
C THR A 3 35.90 0.48 35.59
N ARG A 4 35.73 0.27 34.28
CA ARG A 4 34.91 1.05 33.35
C ARG A 4 33.45 1.15 33.79
N THR A 5 32.99 2.37 34.02
CA THR A 5 31.58 2.80 33.94
C THR A 5 31.14 2.90 32.47
N PHE A 6 30.90 1.77 31.82
CA PHE A 6 30.38 1.75 30.43
C PHE A 6 29.02 1.04 30.29
N ASP A 7 28.54 0.31 31.31
CA ASP A 7 27.38 -0.58 31.14
C ASP A 7 26.03 0.08 31.43
N THR A 8 25.98 1.22 32.13
CA THR A 8 24.69 1.83 32.54
C THR A 8 24.06 2.71 31.46
N ALA A 9 24.85 3.28 30.54
CA ALA A 9 24.35 4.21 29.54
C ALA A 9 23.65 3.52 28.35
N ILE A 10 23.97 2.26 28.08
CA ILE A 10 23.36 1.48 26.99
C ILE A 10 21.99 0.92 27.41
N ALA A 11 21.83 0.58 28.70
CA ALA A 11 20.58 0.04 29.24
C ALA A 11 19.43 1.06 29.24
N ASP A 12 19.72 2.35 29.51
CA ASP A 12 18.71 3.41 29.55
C ASP A 12 18.21 3.84 28.16
N GLN A 13 19.00 3.63 27.09
CA GLN A 13 18.55 3.93 25.72
C GLN A 13 17.66 2.81 25.13
N ALA A 14 17.78 1.57 25.62
CA ALA A 14 16.96 0.46 25.16
C ALA A 14 15.48 0.58 25.60
N HIS A 15 15.20 1.24 26.73
CA HIS A 15 13.85 1.38 27.27
C HIS A 15 12.98 2.47 26.60
N ASN A 16 13.58 3.33 25.77
CA ASN A 16 12.88 4.43 25.10
C ASN A 16 12.75 4.26 23.58
N PHE A 17 13.08 3.09 23.02
CA PHE A 17 12.82 2.80 21.62
C PHE A 17 11.30 2.61 21.40
N LYS A 18 10.62 3.71 21.02
CA LYS A 18 9.30 3.65 20.40
C LYS A 18 9.51 3.62 18.90
N PRO A 19 9.29 2.47 18.23
CA PRO A 19 9.45 2.39 16.79
C PRO A 19 8.56 3.43 16.13
N GLU A 20 9.13 4.30 15.29
CA GLU A 20 8.34 5.26 14.50
C GLU A 20 7.32 4.54 13.60
N SER A 21 7.60 3.29 13.22
CA SER A 21 6.65 2.37 12.56
C SER A 21 5.34 2.19 13.30
N PHE A 22 5.37 2.22 14.64
CA PHE A 22 4.17 2.14 15.46
C PHE A 22 3.27 3.36 15.27
N ARG A 23 3.82 4.52 14.88
CA ARG A 23 3.03 5.71 14.53
C ARG A 23 2.45 5.61 13.12
N PHE A 24 3.21 5.08 12.16
CA PHE A 24 2.76 5.01 10.77
C PHE A 24 1.56 4.08 10.59
N LEU A 25 1.62 2.85 11.13
CA LEU A 25 0.50 1.90 11.06
C LEU A 25 -0.71 2.28 11.92
N GLN A 26 -0.52 3.13 12.93
CA GLN A 26 -1.61 3.77 13.69
C GLN A 26 -2.25 4.91 12.91
N LEU A 27 -1.47 5.63 12.09
CA LEU A 27 -1.96 6.69 11.23
C LEU A 27 -2.99 6.15 10.23
N VAL A 28 -2.77 4.96 9.67
CA VAL A 28 -3.75 4.27 8.80
C VAL A 28 -5.12 4.15 9.47
N LYS A 29 -5.15 3.83 10.77
CA LYS A 29 -6.42 3.67 11.50
C LYS A 29 -7.17 4.98 11.71
N ARG A 30 -6.43 6.07 11.98
CA ARG A 30 -6.99 7.37 12.37
C ARG A 30 -7.27 8.27 11.16
N LYS A 31 -6.39 8.24 10.17
CA LYS A 31 -6.38 9.12 8.99
C LYS A 31 -5.89 8.32 7.76
N PRO A 32 -6.67 7.35 7.27
CA PRO A 32 -6.24 6.43 6.20
C PRO A 32 -5.77 7.19 4.95
N LEU A 33 -6.52 8.18 4.47
CA LEU A 33 -6.14 8.95 3.26
C LEU A 33 -4.85 9.74 3.43
N SER A 34 -4.63 10.33 4.61
CA SER A 34 -3.37 11.02 4.90
C SER A 34 -2.19 10.06 4.92
N CYS A 35 -2.38 8.87 5.47
CA CYS A 35 -1.35 7.84 5.49
C CYS A 35 -1.02 7.34 4.07
N ILE A 36 -2.06 7.10 3.26
CA ILE A 36 -1.90 6.70 1.87
C ILE A 36 -1.21 7.80 1.04
N ALA A 37 -1.55 9.07 1.26
CA ALA A 37 -0.83 10.18 0.64
C ALA A 37 0.66 10.16 0.99
N HIS A 38 1.02 9.86 2.25
CA HIS A 38 2.43 9.69 2.63
C HIS A 38 3.11 8.51 1.94
N VAL A 39 2.41 7.40 1.71
CA VAL A 39 2.97 6.29 0.91
C VAL A 39 3.30 6.80 -0.49
N TYR A 40 2.37 7.47 -1.14
CA TYR A 40 2.57 7.96 -2.51
C TYR A 40 3.55 9.13 -2.63
N ASP A 41 3.76 9.91 -1.57
CA ASP A 41 4.84 10.90 -1.52
C ASP A 41 6.24 10.26 -1.51
N ASN A 42 6.36 9.00 -1.08
CA ASN A 42 7.62 8.25 -1.07
C ASN A 42 7.78 7.29 -2.26
N PHE A 43 6.67 6.88 -2.86
CA PHE A 43 6.65 5.98 -4.02
C PHE A 43 5.68 6.52 -5.06
N GLN A 44 6.17 6.84 -6.27
CA GLN A 44 5.26 7.11 -7.37
C GLN A 44 4.42 5.85 -7.67
N LEU A 45 3.21 6.03 -8.22
CA LEU A 45 2.33 4.89 -8.51
C LEU A 45 3.00 3.82 -9.38
N GLY A 46 3.74 4.23 -10.41
CA GLY A 46 4.50 3.32 -11.28
C GLY A 46 5.55 2.52 -10.52
N GLU A 47 6.39 3.20 -9.73
CA GLU A 47 7.43 2.58 -8.90
C GLU A 47 6.83 1.55 -7.93
N LEU A 48 5.71 1.89 -7.30
CA LEU A 48 5.05 1.00 -6.35
C LEU A 48 4.47 -0.24 -7.04
N LEU A 49 3.91 -0.10 -8.25
CA LEU A 49 3.42 -1.21 -9.04
C LEU A 49 4.58 -2.11 -9.52
N GLU A 50 5.71 -1.53 -9.93
CA GLU A 50 6.92 -2.27 -10.28
C GLU A 50 7.48 -3.06 -9.10
N LEU A 51 7.58 -2.42 -7.92
CA LEU A 51 7.95 -3.08 -6.67
C LEU A 51 6.99 -4.23 -6.34
N TRP A 52 5.69 -4.02 -6.49
CA TRP A 52 4.69 -5.07 -6.30
C TRP A 52 4.87 -6.23 -7.27
N GLN A 53 5.19 -5.97 -8.54
CA GLN A 53 5.50 -7.02 -9.52
C GLN A 53 6.72 -7.82 -9.10
N ALA A 54 7.79 -7.17 -8.63
CA ALA A 54 9.00 -7.83 -8.17
C ALA A 54 8.71 -8.75 -6.97
N TRP A 55 7.94 -8.27 -5.99
CA TRP A 55 7.50 -9.06 -4.84
C TRP A 55 6.63 -10.25 -5.24
N LYS A 56 5.68 -10.04 -6.16
CA LYS A 56 4.84 -11.11 -6.71
C LYS A 56 5.68 -12.17 -7.40
N TYR A 57 6.61 -11.76 -8.25
CA TYR A 57 7.48 -12.68 -8.99
C TYR A 57 8.34 -13.50 -8.03
N CYS A 58 8.99 -12.84 -7.06
CA CYS A 58 9.76 -13.51 -6.01
C CYS A 58 8.91 -14.55 -5.25
N ALA A 59 7.71 -14.17 -4.77
CA ALA A 59 6.86 -15.05 -3.98
C ALA A 59 6.29 -16.25 -4.78
N VAL A 60 6.00 -16.07 -6.08
CA VAL A 60 5.52 -17.15 -6.94
C VAL A 60 6.65 -18.11 -7.35
N SER A 61 7.86 -17.58 -7.50
CA SER A 61 9.04 -18.36 -7.89
C SER A 61 9.76 -19.04 -6.72
N ALA A 62 9.45 -18.67 -5.47
CA ALA A 62 10.03 -19.27 -4.29
C ALA A 62 9.86 -20.81 -4.30
N GLU A 63 10.98 -21.53 -4.19
CA GLU A 63 11.00 -23.00 -4.13
C GLU A 63 10.48 -23.52 -2.78
N TYR A 64 10.68 -22.72 -1.73
CA TYR A 64 10.28 -23.01 -0.36
C TYR A 64 9.43 -21.87 0.19
N GLY A 65 8.63 -22.16 1.23
CA GLY A 65 7.80 -21.16 1.91
C GLY A 65 6.30 -21.37 1.71
N THR A 66 5.52 -20.35 2.06
CA THR A 66 4.05 -20.40 2.14
C THR A 66 3.38 -20.69 0.79
N PHE A 67 4.02 -20.35 -0.33
CA PHE A 67 3.49 -20.52 -1.68
C PHE A 67 4.23 -21.59 -2.49
N CYS A 68 4.72 -22.65 -1.84
CA CYS A 68 5.51 -23.69 -2.49
C CYS A 68 4.70 -24.64 -3.40
N ASN A 69 3.38 -24.75 -3.19
CA ASN A 69 2.51 -25.59 -4.01
C ASN A 69 1.65 -24.77 -5.00
N GLU A 70 1.17 -25.45 -6.05
CA GLU A 70 0.43 -24.80 -7.14
C GLU A 70 -0.88 -24.15 -6.67
N THR A 71 -1.57 -24.76 -5.71
CA THR A 71 -2.83 -24.26 -5.17
C THR A 71 -2.63 -22.93 -4.45
N ASP A 72 -1.64 -22.85 -3.57
CA ASP A 72 -1.32 -21.63 -2.83
C ASP A 72 -0.83 -20.51 -3.76
N ARG A 73 -0.09 -20.86 -4.83
CA ARG A 73 0.30 -19.91 -5.88
C ARG A 73 -0.92 -19.35 -6.63
N LYS A 74 -1.93 -20.16 -6.93
CA LYS A 74 -3.18 -19.68 -7.55
C LYS A 74 -3.91 -18.69 -6.65
N TYR A 75 -3.99 -18.98 -5.35
CA TYR A 75 -4.58 -18.05 -4.38
C TYR A 75 -3.78 -16.75 -4.26
N LEU A 76 -2.45 -16.83 -4.23
CA LEU A 76 -1.59 -15.65 -4.26
C LEU A 76 -1.82 -14.82 -5.51
N LEU A 77 -1.87 -15.43 -6.70
CA LEU A 77 -2.10 -14.72 -7.95
C LEU A 77 -3.46 -14.00 -7.94
N PHE A 78 -4.53 -14.67 -7.51
CA PHE A 78 -5.85 -14.04 -7.38
C PHE A 78 -5.85 -12.88 -6.38
N PHE A 79 -5.15 -13.03 -5.24
CA PHE A 79 -4.95 -11.93 -4.30
C PHE A 79 -4.19 -10.78 -4.95
N THR A 80 -3.11 -11.05 -5.68
CA THR A 80 -2.27 -10.02 -6.27
C THR A 80 -2.98 -9.20 -7.34
N GLU A 81 -3.81 -9.82 -8.17
CA GLU A 81 -4.64 -9.12 -9.16
C GLU A 81 -5.58 -8.13 -8.47
N LYS A 82 -6.25 -8.55 -7.40
CA LYS A 82 -7.15 -7.68 -6.63
C LYS A 82 -6.38 -6.59 -5.88
N PHE A 83 -5.17 -6.88 -5.41
CA PHE A 83 -4.34 -5.92 -4.70
C PHE A 83 -3.80 -4.81 -5.61
N GLU A 84 -3.43 -5.14 -6.85
CA GLU A 84 -3.00 -4.15 -7.85
C GLU A 84 -4.10 -3.12 -8.15
N VAL A 85 -5.35 -3.57 -8.27
CA VAL A 85 -6.52 -2.68 -8.41
C VAL A 85 -6.66 -1.76 -7.19
N ILE A 86 -6.40 -2.27 -5.99
CA ILE A 86 -6.48 -1.49 -4.75
C ILE A 86 -5.38 -0.44 -4.63
N ILE A 87 -4.16 -0.74 -5.09
CA ILE A 87 -3.09 0.26 -5.19
C ILE A 87 -3.59 1.45 -6.03
N GLU A 88 -4.04 1.20 -7.25
CA GLU A 88 -4.54 2.25 -8.16
C GLU A 88 -5.78 2.98 -7.59
N ALA A 89 -6.74 2.24 -7.03
CA ALA A 89 -7.95 2.80 -6.43
C ALA A 89 -7.63 3.77 -5.27
N LEU A 90 -6.72 3.39 -4.39
CA LEU A 90 -6.32 4.22 -3.25
C LEU A 90 -5.50 5.43 -3.68
N HIS A 91 -4.69 5.30 -4.73
CA HIS A 91 -3.99 6.45 -5.32
C HIS A 91 -4.99 7.49 -5.84
N SER A 92 -5.95 7.06 -6.65
CA SER A 92 -7.02 7.93 -7.17
C SER A 92 -7.82 8.60 -6.05
N THR A 93 -8.19 7.82 -5.03
CA THR A 93 -8.92 8.32 -3.84
C THR A 93 -8.11 9.36 -3.08
N ALA A 94 -6.82 9.10 -2.84
CA ALA A 94 -5.93 10.01 -2.11
C ALA A 94 -5.65 11.29 -2.91
N ALA A 95 -5.52 11.20 -4.23
CA ALA A 95 -5.36 12.35 -5.12
C ALA A 95 -6.59 13.27 -5.06
N ALA A 96 -7.80 12.71 -5.21
CA ALA A 96 -9.05 13.48 -5.13
C ALA A 96 -9.21 14.17 -3.76
N TRP A 97 -8.89 13.46 -2.68
CA TRP A 97 -8.88 14.03 -1.33
C TRP A 97 -7.84 15.15 -1.17
N ALA A 98 -6.61 14.96 -1.67
CA ALA A 98 -5.56 15.96 -1.58
C ALA A 98 -5.91 17.25 -2.33
N MET A 99 -6.53 17.13 -3.52
CA MET A 99 -7.05 18.27 -4.27
C MET A 99 -8.11 19.05 -3.48
N LYS A 100 -9.09 18.34 -2.89
CA LYS A 100 -10.15 18.95 -2.07
C LYS A 100 -9.58 19.69 -0.84
N GLU A 101 -8.51 19.15 -0.25
CA GLU A 101 -7.83 19.73 0.90
C GLU A 101 -6.79 20.81 0.53
N ASN A 102 -6.67 21.17 -0.76
CA ASN A 102 -5.65 22.09 -1.29
C ASN A 102 -4.22 21.70 -0.90
N LYS A 103 -3.95 20.40 -0.77
CA LYS A 103 -2.62 19.88 -0.43
C LYS A 103 -1.81 19.71 -1.70
N LYS A 104 -0.71 20.46 -1.81
CA LYS A 104 0.30 20.26 -2.85
C LYS A 104 1.17 19.04 -2.50
N ALA A 105 0.67 17.83 -2.71
CA ALA A 105 1.52 16.63 -2.63
C ALA A 105 2.25 16.44 -3.96
N LYS A 106 3.56 16.21 -3.91
CA LYS A 106 4.39 16.00 -5.11
C LYS A 106 3.91 14.79 -5.91
N ALA A 107 3.39 13.78 -5.21
CA ALA A 107 2.86 12.54 -5.78
C ALA A 107 1.63 12.72 -6.68
N PHE A 108 0.86 13.79 -6.46
CA PHE A 108 -0.41 14.04 -7.17
C PHE A 108 -0.29 15.14 -8.23
N CYS A 109 0.91 15.67 -8.47
CA CYS A 109 1.16 16.56 -9.60
C CYS A 109 1.12 15.74 -10.89
N ILE A 110 0.01 15.87 -11.60
CA ILE A 110 -0.25 15.24 -12.90
C ILE A 110 0.74 15.81 -13.93
N SER A 111 1.81 15.08 -14.27
CA SER A 111 2.42 15.23 -15.60
C SER A 111 1.45 14.64 -16.64
N ASN A 112 1.39 15.27 -17.80
CA ASN A 112 0.24 15.30 -18.72
C ASN A 112 0.08 14.05 -19.62
N GLU A 113 0.78 12.93 -19.38
CA GLU A 113 0.85 11.80 -20.33
C GLU A 113 0.72 10.40 -19.71
N ASP A 114 0.06 10.29 -18.57
CA ASP A 114 0.25 9.11 -17.75
C ASP A 114 -1.01 8.23 -17.77
N PHE A 115 -0.87 7.05 -18.38
CA PHE A 115 -1.82 5.93 -18.49
C PHE A 115 -2.22 5.32 -17.11
N ARG A 116 -2.26 6.14 -16.05
CA ARG A 116 -2.08 5.79 -14.63
C ARG A 116 -3.04 4.77 -14.02
N TYR A 117 -4.17 4.50 -14.67
CA TYR A 117 -5.21 3.64 -14.12
C TYR A 117 -5.63 2.54 -15.09
N VAL A 118 -4.64 1.88 -15.70
CA VAL A 118 -4.86 0.77 -16.63
C VAL A 118 -5.80 -0.29 -16.02
N ARG A 119 -5.72 -0.51 -14.70
CA ARG A 119 -6.49 -1.57 -14.02
C ARG A 119 -7.83 -1.09 -13.48
N LEU A 120 -8.05 0.22 -13.32
CA LEU A 120 -9.38 0.74 -12.98
C LEU A 120 -10.35 0.73 -14.17
N ASN A 121 -9.81 0.70 -15.40
CA ASN A 121 -10.52 0.47 -16.66
C ASN A 121 -11.92 1.12 -16.75
N GLY A 122 -12.02 2.41 -16.41
CA GLY A 122 -13.12 3.33 -16.74
C GLY A 122 -14.54 3.06 -16.20
N GLU A 123 -14.90 1.84 -15.77
CA GLU A 123 -16.31 1.43 -15.65
C GLU A 123 -16.81 1.20 -14.22
N LYS A 124 -15.93 0.95 -13.25
CA LYS A 124 -16.35 0.77 -11.84
C LYS A 124 -16.00 1.99 -11.02
N HIS A 125 -16.94 2.46 -10.21
CA HIS A 125 -16.63 3.51 -9.25
C HIS A 125 -15.61 2.99 -8.23
N VAL A 126 -14.56 3.78 -7.96
CA VAL A 126 -13.44 3.42 -7.08
C VAL A 126 -13.90 2.88 -5.71
N HIS A 127 -15.01 3.40 -5.18
CA HIS A 127 -15.57 2.94 -3.91
C HIS A 127 -16.13 1.51 -3.98
N GLU A 128 -16.69 1.09 -5.11
CA GLU A 128 -17.19 -0.27 -5.32
C GLU A 128 -16.03 -1.28 -5.31
N LEU A 129 -14.89 -0.91 -5.90
CA LEU A 129 -13.68 -1.74 -5.91
C LEU A 129 -13.12 -1.92 -4.50
N ILE A 130 -13.08 -0.85 -3.71
CA ILE A 130 -12.67 -0.89 -2.30
C ILE A 130 -13.60 -1.80 -1.50
N ASN A 131 -14.92 -1.65 -1.67
CA ASN A 131 -15.93 -2.48 -0.98
C ASN A 131 -15.89 -3.95 -1.44
N GLU A 132 -15.68 -4.21 -2.73
CA GLU A 132 -15.51 -5.57 -3.26
C GLU A 132 -14.30 -6.25 -2.58
N PHE A 133 -13.19 -5.53 -2.46
CA PHE A 133 -11.98 -6.05 -1.81
C PHE A 133 -12.19 -6.36 -0.33
N THR A 134 -12.83 -5.48 0.44
CA THR A 134 -13.08 -5.74 1.88
C THR A 134 -14.12 -6.83 2.13
N ARG A 135 -14.97 -7.13 1.13
CA ARG A 135 -15.86 -8.31 1.16
C ARG A 135 -15.14 -9.61 0.80
N LEU A 136 -14.19 -9.57 -0.13
CA LEU A 136 -13.42 -10.74 -0.56
C LEU A 136 -12.37 -11.17 0.47
N TYR A 137 -11.77 -10.21 1.16
CA TYR A 137 -10.68 -10.47 2.10
C TYR A 137 -10.94 -9.83 3.45
N THR A 138 -10.59 -10.53 4.53
CA THR A 138 -10.50 -9.93 5.87
C THR A 138 -9.17 -9.19 6.05
N GLU A 139 -9.12 -8.19 6.94
CA GLU A 139 -7.86 -7.49 7.28
C GLU A 139 -6.78 -8.49 7.74
N LYS A 140 -7.15 -9.58 8.41
CA LYS A 140 -6.23 -10.63 8.84
C LYS A 140 -5.65 -11.41 7.65
N GLN A 141 -6.46 -11.76 6.67
CA GLN A 141 -6.00 -12.45 5.46
C GLN A 141 -5.05 -11.58 4.65
N VAL A 142 -5.40 -10.31 4.42
CA VAL A 142 -4.53 -9.38 3.68
C VAL A 142 -3.15 -9.28 4.36
N LYS A 143 -3.12 -9.14 5.68
CA LYS A 143 -1.85 -9.15 6.45
C LYS A 143 -1.06 -10.43 6.28
N ALA A 144 -1.74 -11.58 6.29
CA ALA A 144 -1.09 -12.88 6.14
C ALA A 144 -0.46 -13.04 4.74
N TYR A 145 -1.17 -12.66 3.67
CA TYR A 145 -0.61 -12.67 2.32
C TYR A 145 0.61 -11.76 2.19
N LEU A 146 0.50 -10.51 2.66
CA LEU A 146 1.63 -9.57 2.60
C LEU A 146 2.82 -10.03 3.42
N TRP A 147 2.58 -10.65 4.58
CA TRP A 147 3.64 -11.23 5.41
C TRP A 147 4.33 -12.40 4.71
N ALA A 148 3.57 -13.33 4.14
CA ALA A 148 4.12 -14.46 3.41
C ALA A 148 4.92 -14.04 2.16
N MET A 149 4.47 -13.00 1.45
CA MET A 149 5.23 -12.42 0.35
C MET A 149 6.53 -11.77 0.85
N PHE A 150 6.46 -11.03 1.96
CA PHE A 150 7.65 -10.43 2.57
C PHE A 150 8.67 -11.48 3.01
N GLU A 151 8.25 -12.60 3.60
CA GLU A 151 9.14 -13.71 3.95
C GLU A 151 9.85 -14.28 2.72
N SER A 152 9.14 -14.38 1.60
CA SER A 152 9.72 -14.82 0.32
C SER A 152 10.77 -13.82 -0.16
N VAL A 153 10.48 -12.51 -0.08
CA VAL A 153 11.43 -11.44 -0.44
C VAL A 153 12.66 -11.41 0.47
N LEU A 154 12.50 -11.68 1.77
CA LEU A 154 13.65 -11.77 2.68
C LEU A 154 14.54 -12.97 2.39
N SER A 155 13.95 -14.08 1.91
CA SER A 155 14.66 -15.32 1.63
C SER A 155 15.36 -15.26 0.27
N ASP A 156 14.61 -14.90 -0.77
CA ASP A 156 15.04 -15.04 -2.17
C ASP A 156 15.16 -13.70 -2.91
N GLY A 157 14.77 -12.57 -2.28
CA GLY A 157 14.67 -11.26 -2.95
C GLY A 157 15.98 -10.72 -3.53
N LYS A 158 17.14 -11.19 -3.05
CA LYS A 158 18.45 -10.83 -3.63
C LYS A 158 18.58 -11.29 -5.08
N ASP A 159 17.99 -12.43 -5.43
CA ASP A 159 18.03 -12.98 -6.78
C ASP A 159 17.10 -12.18 -7.73
N TYR A 160 16.25 -11.32 -7.17
CA TYR A 160 15.30 -10.45 -7.88
C TYR A 160 15.66 -8.96 -7.76
N SER A 161 16.90 -8.63 -7.39
CA SER A 161 17.38 -7.25 -7.21
C SER A 161 16.61 -6.43 -6.16
N ILE A 162 15.93 -7.08 -5.20
CA ILE A 162 15.26 -6.41 -4.09
C ILE A 162 16.26 -6.28 -2.94
N SER A 163 16.53 -5.05 -2.50
CA SER A 163 17.48 -4.81 -1.40
C SER A 163 16.82 -5.13 -0.04
N PRO A 164 17.47 -5.90 0.85
CA PRO A 164 16.87 -6.23 2.15
C PRO A 164 16.60 -5.00 3.03
N GLY A 165 17.40 -3.93 2.88
CA GLY A 165 17.22 -2.68 3.61
C GLY A 165 15.98 -1.89 3.18
N SER A 166 15.56 -2.01 1.91
CA SER A 166 14.35 -1.36 1.39
C SER A 166 13.10 -2.21 1.60
N ALA A 167 13.23 -3.54 1.65
CA ALA A 167 12.11 -4.48 1.78
C ALA A 167 11.23 -4.25 3.01
N PHE A 168 11.78 -3.81 4.15
CA PHE A 168 10.97 -3.49 5.33
C PHE A 168 10.10 -2.24 5.12
N PHE A 169 10.65 -1.21 4.49
CA PHE A 169 9.90 0.02 4.19
C PHE A 169 8.82 -0.23 3.13
N GLU A 170 9.15 -1.03 2.11
CA GLU A 170 8.20 -1.53 1.10
C GLU A 170 7.07 -2.34 1.75
N TYR A 171 7.41 -3.24 2.69
CA TYR A 171 6.42 -4.00 3.45
C TYR A 171 5.44 -3.08 4.19
N GLU A 172 5.93 -2.05 4.87
CA GLU A 172 5.09 -1.11 5.61
C GLU A 172 4.18 -0.29 4.68
N ALA A 173 4.66 0.07 3.50
CA ALA A 173 3.87 0.71 2.46
C ALA A 173 2.73 -0.20 1.98
N PHE A 174 3.04 -1.45 1.59
CA PHE A 174 2.02 -2.43 1.18
C PHE A 174 1.06 -2.76 2.31
N LEU A 175 1.54 -2.86 3.54
CA LEU A 175 0.69 -3.11 4.70
C LEU A 175 -0.27 -1.93 4.96
N SER A 176 0.18 -0.70 4.72
CA SER A 176 -0.67 0.49 4.84
C SER A 176 -1.75 0.51 3.76
N ILE A 177 -1.37 0.18 2.52
CA ILE A 177 -2.28 0.01 1.38
C ILE A 177 -3.31 -1.07 1.65
N GLY A 178 -2.88 -2.26 2.10
CA GLY A 178 -3.79 -3.37 2.37
C GLY A 178 -4.73 -3.13 3.53
N ARG A 179 -4.39 -2.23 4.46
CA ARG A 179 -5.22 -1.91 5.62
C ARG A 179 -6.18 -0.76 5.35
N ALA A 180 -5.80 0.23 4.55
CA ALA A 180 -6.61 1.43 4.31
C ALA A 180 -8.06 1.14 3.87
N PRO A 181 -8.35 0.19 2.96
CA PRO A 181 -9.72 -0.15 2.55
C PRO A 181 -10.67 -0.39 3.72
N PHE A 182 -10.24 -1.18 4.71
CA PHE A 182 -11.04 -1.53 5.89
C PHE A 182 -11.34 -0.34 6.82
N TYR A 183 -10.50 0.69 6.80
CA TYR A 183 -10.72 1.90 7.59
C TYR A 183 -11.48 2.96 6.79
N LEU A 184 -11.36 2.97 5.46
CA LEU A 184 -12.19 3.82 4.60
C LEU A 184 -13.64 3.35 4.64
N GLU A 185 -13.91 2.07 4.42
CA GLU A 185 -15.27 1.53 4.49
C GLU A 185 -15.98 1.86 5.82
N LYS A 186 -15.27 1.72 6.95
CA LYS A 186 -15.82 1.99 8.29
C LYS A 186 -16.06 3.46 8.60
N ASN A 187 -15.17 4.34 8.16
CA ASN A 187 -15.18 5.76 8.57
C ASN A 187 -15.89 6.67 7.56
N THR A 188 -16.30 6.12 6.42
CA THR A 188 -16.95 6.90 5.38
C THR A 188 -18.04 6.07 4.68
N PRO A 189 -19.24 6.00 5.26
CA PRO A 189 -20.33 5.16 4.75
C PRO A 189 -20.95 5.66 3.44
N ASN A 190 -20.74 6.93 3.06
CA ASN A 190 -21.44 7.60 1.95
C ASN A 190 -20.49 8.20 0.90
N TRP A 191 -19.57 7.41 0.34
CA TRP A 191 -18.84 7.85 -0.87
C TRP A 191 -19.72 7.84 -2.14
N GLY A 192 -20.86 7.13 -2.12
CA GLY A 192 -21.69 6.83 -3.29
C GLY A 192 -22.97 7.67 -3.46
N HIS A 193 -23.08 8.84 -2.83
CA HIS A 193 -24.23 9.76 -3.04
C HIS A 193 -23.85 11.14 -3.58
N SER A 194 -22.62 11.33 -4.06
CA SER A 194 -22.30 12.54 -4.83
C SER A 194 -22.68 12.30 -6.28
N SER A 195 -23.94 12.60 -6.63
CA SER A 195 -24.49 12.65 -7.98
C SER A 195 -23.95 13.80 -8.82
N ASP A 196 -22.70 14.25 -8.63
CA ASP A 196 -22.19 15.50 -9.21
C ASP A 196 -20.70 15.41 -9.58
N VAL A 197 -20.33 14.58 -10.56
CA VAL A 197 -19.07 14.77 -11.32
C VAL A 197 -19.23 14.32 -12.78
N SER A 198 -20.40 14.55 -13.40
CA SER A 198 -20.62 14.23 -14.83
C SER A 198 -20.94 15.44 -15.70
N GLU A 199 -20.88 16.69 -15.21
CA GLU A 199 -21.39 17.85 -15.98
C GLU A 199 -20.38 18.91 -16.44
N HIS A 200 -19.07 18.77 -16.22
CA HIS A 200 -18.14 19.87 -16.55
C HIS A 200 -16.94 19.52 -17.46
N ILE A 201 -17.05 18.53 -18.34
CA ILE A 201 -16.00 18.28 -19.37
C ILE A 201 -16.54 18.52 -20.80
N SER A 202 -17.75 19.05 -20.97
CA SER A 202 -18.34 19.23 -22.31
C SER A 202 -18.16 20.63 -22.93
N ASP A 203 -17.68 21.63 -22.18
CA ASP A 203 -17.81 23.04 -22.62
C ASP A 203 -16.51 23.77 -23.00
N GLU A 204 -15.36 23.10 -23.10
CA GLU A 204 -14.11 23.72 -23.58
C GLU A 204 -13.50 23.05 -24.82
N ILE A 205 -14.34 22.68 -25.79
CA ILE A 205 -13.91 22.54 -27.18
C ILE A 205 -14.94 23.24 -28.08
N ASN A 206 -14.77 24.54 -28.25
CA ASN A 206 -15.23 25.31 -29.41
C ASN A 206 -14.25 26.43 -29.70
#